data_AF-A0A8T4KNM0-F1
#
_entry.id   AF-A0A8T4KNM0-F1
#
_cell.length_a   1.000
_cell.length_b   1.000
_cell.length_c   1.000
_cell.angle_alpha   90.00
_cell.angle_beta   90.00
_cell.angle_gamma   90.00
#
_symmetry.space_group_name_H-M   'P 1'
#
loop_
_entity.id
_entity.type
_entity.pdbx_description
1 polymer ?
#
loop_
_entity_poly.entity_id
_entity_poly.type
_entity_poly.pdbx_seq_one_letter_code
_entity_poly.pdbx_strand_id
1 'polypeptide(L)'
;MNKFNFTFVVSLIPKVISYLTLGFVIGAICGYLLFYANRPFYEFILKSWFQRILFGAKYLDNQYTLWFVINNFLALTLAIVGGMFLLMSIGRRRFAFSNKFKSFERYHPKVTMFSLYMLPIGATFINSFLISLFLVFTYLSRGYDIFLLSVNALVPHGINEIFALILASSLGLSYVKILEPIIMKKRWEEAIKLGKQMVLSKTSFYVFLFIAILILFSAFLEGSKFLLLSR
;
A
#
# COMPACT_ATOMS: atom_id res chain seq x y z
N MET A 1 -22.92 -14.42 5.18
CA MET A 1 -21.47 -14.17 5.06
C MET A 1 -21.12 -14.10 3.59
N ASN A 2 -20.44 -13.04 3.14
CA ASN A 2 -19.98 -12.97 1.75
C ASN A 2 -18.96 -14.10 1.51
N LYS A 3 -19.20 -14.93 0.50
CA LYS A 3 -18.22 -15.95 0.09
C LYS A 3 -16.99 -15.21 -0.45
N PHE A 4 -15.80 -15.61 0.00
CA PHE A 4 -14.56 -15.05 -0.54
C PHE A 4 -14.44 -15.43 -2.02
N ASN A 5 -14.57 -14.43 -2.91
CA ASN A 5 -14.48 -14.61 -4.36
C ASN A 5 -13.96 -13.32 -5.03
N PHE A 6 -13.62 -13.42 -6.32
CA PHE A 6 -13.04 -12.31 -7.06
C PHE A 6 -14.00 -11.11 -7.19
N THR A 7 -15.30 -11.36 -7.39
CA THR A 7 -16.33 -10.32 -7.46
C THR A 7 -16.37 -9.46 -6.19
N PHE A 8 -16.20 -10.09 -5.02
CA PHE A 8 -16.14 -9.37 -3.75
C PHE A 8 -14.90 -8.47 -3.66
N VAL A 9 -13.74 -8.93 -4.15
CA VAL A 9 -12.52 -8.11 -4.23
C VAL A 9 -12.74 -6.90 -5.12
N VAL A 10 -13.29 -7.10 -6.33
CA VAL A 10 -13.59 -6.03 -7.28
C VAL A 10 -14.57 -5.01 -6.70
N SER A 11 -15.57 -5.45 -5.93
CA SER A 11 -16.55 -4.56 -5.31
C SER A 11 -15.94 -3.53 -4.34
N LEU A 12 -14.71 -3.76 -3.85
CA LEU A 12 -14.02 -2.85 -2.94
C LEU A 12 -13.11 -1.85 -3.66
N ILE A 13 -12.87 -2.02 -4.96
CA ILE A 13 -12.03 -1.12 -5.76
C ILE A 13 -12.48 0.35 -5.66
N PRO A 14 -13.78 0.69 -5.77
CA PRO A 14 -14.21 2.09 -5.66
C PRO A 14 -13.84 2.74 -4.31
N LYS A 15 -13.89 1.95 -3.22
CA LYS A 15 -13.49 2.41 -1.89
C LYS A 15 -11.97 2.63 -1.80
N VAL A 16 -11.18 1.79 -2.46
CA VAL A 16 -9.72 1.98 -2.50
C VAL A 16 -9.36 3.20 -3.34
N ILE A 17 -10.03 3.40 -4.47
CA ILE A 17 -9.87 4.58 -5.32
C ILE A 17 -10.18 5.86 -4.52
N SER A 18 -11.25 5.90 -3.72
CA SER A 18 -11.56 7.10 -2.95
C SER A 18 -10.47 7.46 -1.91
N TYR A 19 -9.84 6.47 -1.27
CA TYR A 19 -8.70 6.73 -0.38
C TYR A 19 -7.44 7.15 -1.14
N LEU A 20 -7.22 6.62 -2.34
CA LEU A 20 -6.16 7.05 -3.23
C LEU A 20 -6.34 8.52 -3.62
N THR A 21 -7.54 8.90 -4.05
CA THR A 21 -7.88 10.29 -4.38
C THR A 21 -7.73 11.20 -3.16
N LEU A 22 -8.19 10.75 -1.98
CA LEU A 22 -8.05 11.52 -0.75
C LEU A 22 -6.58 11.76 -0.38
N GLY A 23 -5.73 10.73 -0.46
CA GLY A 23 -4.29 10.86 -0.22
C GLY A 23 -3.64 11.83 -1.19
N PHE A 24 -4.02 11.76 -2.47
CA PHE A 24 -3.53 12.68 -3.48
C PHE A 24 -3.91 14.14 -3.21
N VAL A 25 -5.18 14.42 -2.87
CA VAL A 25 -5.68 15.77 -2.57
C VAL A 25 -5.01 16.33 -1.32
N ILE A 26 -4.97 15.55 -0.24
CA ILE A 26 -4.32 15.99 1.01
C ILE A 26 -2.82 16.22 0.78
N GLY A 27 -2.16 15.33 0.03
CA GLY A 27 -0.76 15.49 -0.35
C GLY A 27 -0.51 16.80 -1.12
N ALA A 28 -1.42 17.18 -2.02
CA ALA A 28 -1.27 18.42 -2.77
C ALA A 28 -1.34 19.63 -1.84
N ILE A 29 -2.39 19.69 -1.00
CA ILE A 29 -2.59 20.77 -0.02
C ILE A 29 -1.38 20.87 0.93
N CYS A 30 -0.97 19.74 1.52
CA CYS A 30 0.20 19.70 2.39
C CYS A 30 1.47 20.10 1.66
N GLY A 31 1.64 19.73 0.39
CA GLY A 31 2.79 20.12 -0.42
C GLY A 31 2.91 21.62 -0.58
N TYR A 32 1.81 22.29 -0.92
CA TYR A 32 1.78 23.76 -1.00
C TYR A 32 2.11 24.39 0.37
N LEU A 33 1.47 23.93 1.44
CA LEU A 33 1.72 24.44 2.79
C LEU A 33 3.18 24.24 3.22
N LEU A 34 3.72 23.04 3.03
CA LEU A 34 5.09 22.70 3.41
C LEU A 34 6.11 23.48 2.57
N PHE A 35 5.85 23.71 1.29
CA PHE A 35 6.75 24.47 0.43
C PHE A 35 6.96 25.90 0.93
N TYR A 36 5.88 26.58 1.30
CA TYR A 36 5.95 27.95 1.77
C TYR A 36 6.30 28.08 3.26
N ALA A 37 5.87 27.12 4.10
CA ALA A 37 6.10 27.19 5.54
C ALA A 37 7.44 26.59 5.98
N ASN A 38 7.88 25.48 5.37
CA ASN A 38 9.09 24.77 5.78
C ASN A 38 9.67 23.90 4.64
N ARG A 39 10.22 24.57 3.62
CA ARG A 39 10.84 23.91 2.47
C ARG A 39 11.93 22.89 2.83
N PRO A 40 12.86 23.14 3.78
CA PRO A 40 13.86 22.14 4.15
C PRO A 40 13.26 20.84 4.68
N PHE A 41 12.19 20.94 5.48
CA PHE A 41 11.48 19.76 5.98
C PHE A 41 10.75 19.00 4.86
N TYR A 42 10.19 19.73 3.90
CA TYR A 42 9.59 19.12 2.70
C TYR A 42 10.64 18.35 1.88
N GLU A 43 11.79 18.97 1.61
CA GLU A 43 12.91 18.34 0.91
C GLU A 43 13.43 17.12 1.65
N PHE A 44 13.46 17.16 2.99
CA PHE A 44 13.80 16.01 3.82
C PHE A 44 12.84 14.84 3.60
N ILE A 45 11.52 15.09 3.67
CA ILE A 45 10.49 14.05 3.43
C ILE A 45 10.68 13.43 2.05
N LEU A 46 10.83 14.27 1.02
CA LEU A 46 10.99 13.80 -0.36
C LEU A 46 12.31 13.04 -0.55
N LYS A 47 13.41 13.51 0.05
CA LYS A 47 14.70 12.83 -0.01
C LYS A 47 14.63 11.46 0.65
N SER A 48 14.01 11.34 1.82
CA SER A 48 13.81 10.05 2.49
C SER A 48 12.95 9.09 1.65
N TRP A 49 11.90 9.60 1.03
CA TRP A 49 11.07 8.80 0.12
C TRP A 49 11.84 8.38 -1.13
N PHE A 50 12.55 9.31 -1.79
CA PHE A 50 13.29 9.05 -3.02
C PHE A 50 14.48 8.10 -2.79
N GLN A 51 15.18 8.21 -1.65
CA GLN A 51 16.24 7.29 -1.26
C GLN A 51 15.74 5.84 -1.11
N ARG A 52 14.53 5.63 -0.58
CA ARG A 52 13.91 4.30 -0.52
C ARG A 52 13.68 3.72 -1.91
N ILE A 53 13.34 4.56 -2.89
CA ILE A 53 13.12 4.12 -4.27
C ILE A 53 14.45 3.86 -4.98
N LEU A 54 15.43 4.76 -4.84
CA LEU A 54 16.76 4.59 -5.42
C LEU A 54 17.52 3.39 -4.84
N PHE A 55 17.29 3.07 -3.55
CA PHE A 55 17.99 1.98 -2.87
C PHE A 55 17.95 0.67 -3.66
N GLY A 56 16.80 0.27 -4.21
CA GLY A 56 16.77 -0.96 -5.00
C GLY A 56 16.66 -0.81 -6.50
N ALA A 57 16.53 0.40 -7.04
CA ALA A 57 16.94 0.64 -8.43
C ALA A 57 18.45 0.32 -8.62
N LYS A 58 19.27 0.56 -7.58
CA LYS A 58 20.70 0.22 -7.55
C LYS A 58 20.98 -1.30 -7.58
N TYR A 59 20.07 -2.13 -7.07
CA TYR A 59 20.25 -3.59 -7.01
C TYR A 59 19.57 -4.35 -8.15
N LEU A 60 18.75 -3.67 -8.96
CA LEU A 60 18.02 -4.25 -10.09
C LEU A 60 18.44 -3.63 -11.43
N ASP A 61 19.72 -3.26 -11.57
CA ASP A 61 20.30 -2.74 -12.82
C ASP A 61 19.46 -1.64 -13.51
N ASN A 62 19.05 -0.61 -12.74
CA ASN A 62 18.22 0.52 -13.20
C ASN A 62 16.77 0.18 -13.59
N GLN A 63 16.24 -0.99 -13.22
CA GLN A 63 14.80 -1.29 -13.34
C GLN A 63 14.01 -0.66 -12.19
N TYR A 64 13.90 0.68 -12.23
CA TYR A 64 13.22 1.51 -11.23
C TYR A 64 11.77 1.06 -11.00
N THR A 65 11.04 0.77 -12.08
CA THR A 65 9.62 0.42 -12.02
C THR A 65 9.45 -0.95 -11.38
N LEU A 66 10.29 -1.93 -11.75
CA LEU A 66 10.28 -3.25 -11.12
C LEU A 66 10.54 -3.15 -9.61
N TRP A 67 11.58 -2.41 -9.21
CA TRP A 67 11.89 -2.20 -7.80
C TRP A 67 10.75 -1.53 -7.04
N PHE A 68 10.17 -0.48 -7.62
CA PHE A 68 9.15 0.32 -6.96
C PHE A 68 7.88 -0.50 -6.69
N VAL A 69 7.44 -1.31 -7.66
CA VAL A 69 6.30 -2.21 -7.45
C VAL A 69 6.63 -3.32 -6.45
N ILE A 70 7.81 -3.94 -6.52
CA ILE A 70 8.25 -4.96 -5.54
C ILE A 70 8.31 -4.36 -4.12
N ASN A 71 8.86 -3.16 -3.96
CA ASN A 71 8.98 -2.47 -2.68
C ASN A 71 7.60 -2.10 -2.12
N ASN A 72 6.64 -1.69 -2.95
CA ASN A 72 5.27 -1.41 -2.51
C ASN A 72 4.51 -2.70 -2.18
N PHE A 73 4.73 -3.78 -2.92
CA PHE A 73 4.18 -5.10 -2.62
C PHE A 73 4.78 -5.72 -1.36
N LEU A 74 6.10 -5.62 -1.16
CA LEU A 74 6.79 -6.04 0.05
C LEU A 74 6.37 -5.20 1.25
N ALA A 75 6.22 -3.88 1.11
CA ALA A 75 5.71 -3.02 2.17
C ALA A 75 4.27 -3.39 2.54
N LEU A 76 3.43 -3.69 1.56
CA LEU A 76 2.06 -4.15 1.81
C LEU A 76 2.05 -5.56 2.43
N THR A 77 2.91 -6.46 1.98
CA THR A 77 3.05 -7.81 2.53
C THR A 77 3.59 -7.75 3.95
N LEU A 78 4.58 -6.92 4.24
CA LEU A 78 5.10 -6.67 5.59
C LEU A 78 4.08 -5.94 6.46
N ALA A 79 3.24 -5.07 5.91
CA ALA A 79 2.13 -4.45 6.61
C ALA A 79 1.09 -5.52 7.00
N ILE A 80 0.70 -6.39 6.06
CA ILE A 80 -0.24 -7.49 6.30
C ILE A 80 0.35 -8.51 7.27
N VAL A 81 1.58 -9.00 7.04
CA VAL A 81 2.29 -9.96 7.90
C VAL A 81 2.60 -9.35 9.27
N GLY A 82 2.97 -8.07 9.34
CA GLY A 82 3.16 -7.32 10.58
C GLY A 82 1.85 -7.11 11.33
N GLY A 83 0.74 -6.86 10.64
CA GLY A 83 -0.62 -6.87 11.18
C GLY A 83 -1.02 -8.24 11.72
N MET A 84 -0.66 -9.31 11.00
CA MET A 84 -0.85 -10.69 11.44
C MET A 84 0.07 -11.07 12.61
N PHE A 85 1.30 -10.56 12.67
CA PHE A 85 2.24 -10.76 13.76
C PHE A 85 1.82 -9.97 15.01
N LEU A 86 1.27 -8.77 14.84
CA LEU A 86 0.59 -8.03 15.90
C LEU A 86 -0.61 -8.83 16.42
N LEU A 87 -1.46 -9.36 15.55
CA LEU A 87 -2.54 -10.30 15.90
C LEU A 87 -2.04 -11.54 16.67
N MET A 88 -0.95 -12.18 16.22
CA MET A 88 -0.37 -13.39 16.84
C MET A 88 0.32 -13.08 18.18
N SER A 89 1.04 -11.96 18.26
CA SER A 89 1.73 -11.51 19.48
C SER A 89 0.75 -11.02 20.53
N ILE A 90 -0.38 -10.43 20.12
CA ILE A 90 -1.55 -10.18 20.95
C ILE A 90 -2.16 -11.49 21.47
N GLY A 91 -2.30 -12.51 20.61
CA GLY A 91 -2.78 -13.83 21.01
C GLY A 91 -1.88 -14.48 22.07
N ARG A 92 -0.55 -14.29 21.97
CA ARG A 92 0.44 -14.76 22.97
C ARG A 92 0.56 -13.86 24.21
N ARG A 93 0.41 -12.53 24.08
CA ARG A 93 0.54 -11.55 25.19
C ARG A 93 -0.72 -11.41 26.06
N ARG A 94 -1.69 -12.31 25.92
CA ARG A 94 -2.78 -12.52 26.89
C ARG A 94 -2.32 -12.64 28.35
N PHE A 95 -1.06 -13.01 28.60
CA PHE A 95 -0.55 -13.28 29.94
C PHE A 95 0.11 -12.12 30.69
N ALA A 96 0.59 -11.05 30.02
CA ALA A 96 1.38 -10.01 30.70
C ALA A 96 0.65 -8.66 30.86
N PHE A 97 -0.14 -8.23 29.88
CA PHE A 97 -0.83 -6.93 29.91
C PHE A 97 -2.25 -6.97 30.49
N SER A 98 -2.93 -8.12 30.46
CA SER A 98 -4.30 -8.30 30.99
C SER A 98 -4.37 -8.13 32.51
N ASN A 99 -3.27 -8.43 33.24
CA ASN A 99 -3.19 -8.23 34.68
C ASN A 99 -3.10 -6.75 35.10
N LYS A 100 -2.64 -5.84 34.22
CA LYS A 100 -2.51 -4.40 34.55
C LYS A 100 -3.64 -3.52 34.01
N PHE A 101 -4.32 -3.91 32.92
CA PHE A 101 -5.35 -3.07 32.29
C PHE A 101 -6.57 -3.91 31.85
N LYS A 102 -7.37 -4.36 32.83
CA LYS A 102 -8.63 -5.11 32.58
C LYS A 102 -9.61 -4.38 31.63
N SER A 103 -9.58 -3.05 31.57
CA SER A 103 -10.43 -2.26 30.68
C SER A 103 -10.07 -2.42 29.19
N PHE A 104 -8.80 -2.71 28.87
CA PHE A 104 -8.31 -2.78 27.49
C PHE A 104 -8.80 -4.03 26.74
N GLU A 105 -9.06 -5.14 27.45
CA GLU A 105 -9.59 -6.38 26.87
C GLU A 105 -10.97 -6.23 26.21
N ARG A 106 -11.76 -5.24 26.65
CA ARG A 106 -13.07 -4.94 26.04
C ARG A 106 -12.91 -4.28 24.68
N TYR A 107 -11.94 -3.38 24.53
CA TYR A 107 -11.69 -2.62 23.29
C TYR A 107 -10.78 -3.36 22.31
N HIS A 108 -10.08 -4.39 22.80
CA HIS A 108 -9.09 -5.13 22.05
C HIS A 108 -9.54 -5.54 20.62
N PRO A 109 -10.72 -6.17 20.39
CA PRO A 109 -11.16 -6.50 19.03
C PRO A 109 -11.34 -5.29 18.11
N LYS A 110 -11.86 -4.18 18.65
CA LYS A 110 -12.06 -2.94 17.89
C LYS A 110 -10.73 -2.32 17.47
N VAL A 111 -9.76 -2.29 18.38
CA VAL A 111 -8.40 -1.79 18.10
C VAL A 111 -7.72 -2.67 17.05
N THR A 112 -7.82 -4.00 17.19
CA THR A 112 -7.28 -4.94 16.19
C THR A 112 -7.91 -4.72 14.82
N MET A 113 -9.25 -4.62 14.75
CA MET A 113 -9.94 -4.37 13.48
C MET A 113 -9.55 -3.04 12.85
N PHE A 114 -9.47 -1.98 13.66
CA PHE A 114 -9.01 -0.68 13.19
C PHE A 114 -7.60 -0.78 12.58
N SER A 115 -6.65 -1.39 13.29
CA SER A 115 -5.28 -1.58 12.77
C SER A 115 -5.27 -2.39 11.48
N LEU A 116 -6.07 -3.46 11.38
CA LEU A 116 -6.15 -4.28 10.17
C LEU A 116 -6.73 -3.52 8.97
N TYR A 117 -7.75 -2.68 9.19
CA TYR A 117 -8.30 -1.82 8.15
C TYR A 117 -7.31 -0.74 7.70
N MET A 118 -6.52 -0.20 8.64
CA MET A 118 -5.54 0.85 8.37
C MET A 118 -4.38 0.38 7.49
N LEU A 119 -4.07 -0.92 7.41
CA LEU A 119 -2.94 -1.41 6.61
C LEU A 119 -3.17 -1.24 5.09
N PRO A 120 -4.23 -1.83 4.47
CA PRO A 120 -4.47 -1.65 3.04
C PRO A 120 -4.86 -0.20 2.71
N ILE A 121 -5.64 0.47 3.56
CA ILE A 121 -6.05 1.86 3.33
C ILE A 121 -4.87 2.81 3.46
N GLY A 122 -4.09 2.69 4.53
CA GLY A 122 -2.93 3.51 4.82
C GLY A 122 -1.84 3.36 3.77
N ALA A 123 -1.59 2.14 3.27
CA ALA A 123 -0.63 1.93 2.19
C ALA A 123 -1.02 2.68 0.90
N THR A 124 -2.30 2.63 0.51
CA THR A 124 -2.79 3.36 -0.67
C THR A 124 -2.77 4.87 -0.45
N PHE A 125 -3.19 5.31 0.72
CA PHE A 125 -3.21 6.73 1.08
C PHE A 125 -1.80 7.34 1.12
N ILE A 126 -0.85 6.70 1.81
CA ILE A 126 0.51 7.22 1.97
C ILE A 126 1.24 7.28 0.63
N ASN A 127 1.09 6.26 -0.23
CA ASN A 127 1.72 6.27 -1.55
C ASN A 127 1.19 7.42 -2.42
N SER A 128 -0.13 7.58 -2.51
CA SER A 128 -0.73 8.70 -3.28
C SER A 128 -0.39 10.06 -2.69
N PHE A 129 -0.33 10.18 -1.37
CA PHE A 129 0.12 11.37 -0.66
C PHE A 129 1.56 11.75 -1.02
N LEU A 130 2.50 10.81 -0.98
CA LEU A 130 3.92 11.05 -1.28
C LEU A 130 4.15 11.37 -2.77
N ILE A 131 3.42 10.70 -3.68
CA ILE A 131 3.45 11.03 -5.12
C ILE A 131 2.97 12.47 -5.34
N SER A 132 1.86 12.85 -4.70
CA SER A 132 1.31 14.20 -4.82
C SER A 132 2.27 15.26 -4.26
N LEU A 133 2.89 14.98 -3.10
CA LEU A 133 3.98 15.78 -2.55
C LEU A 133 5.14 15.94 -3.55
N PHE A 134 5.57 14.88 -4.22
CA PHE A 134 6.65 15.00 -5.20
C PHE A 134 6.26 15.88 -6.41
N LEU A 135 5.04 15.71 -6.90
CA LEU A 135 4.52 16.45 -8.04
C LEU A 135 4.39 17.96 -7.75
N VAL A 136 3.84 18.32 -6.59
CA VAL A 136 3.74 19.73 -6.16
C VAL A 136 5.11 20.35 -5.99
N PHE A 137 6.06 19.64 -5.37
CA PHE A 137 7.43 20.13 -5.21
C PHE A 137 8.10 20.38 -6.55
N THR A 138 7.94 19.46 -7.50
CA THR A 138 8.49 19.61 -8.85
C THR A 138 7.89 20.83 -9.55
N TYR A 139 6.57 20.99 -9.51
CA TYR A 139 5.88 22.15 -10.08
C TYR A 139 6.39 23.47 -9.49
N LEU A 140 6.44 23.58 -8.16
CA LEU A 140 6.84 24.81 -7.47
C LEU A 140 8.35 25.11 -7.57
N SER A 141 9.20 24.09 -7.61
CA SER A 141 10.67 24.28 -7.62
C SER A 141 11.27 24.38 -9.01
N ARG A 142 10.68 23.70 -9.99
CA ARG A 142 11.27 23.47 -11.32
C ARG A 142 10.39 23.97 -12.46
N GLY A 143 9.18 24.45 -12.17
CA GLY A 143 8.26 24.99 -13.15
C GLY A 143 7.44 23.91 -13.88
N TYR A 144 6.52 24.40 -14.72
CA TYR A 144 5.50 23.57 -15.36
C TYR A 144 6.06 22.55 -16.35
N ASP A 145 7.09 22.90 -17.11
CA ASP A 145 7.65 22.00 -18.14
C ASP A 145 8.28 20.75 -17.52
N ILE A 146 9.06 20.93 -16.45
CA ILE A 146 9.69 19.81 -15.72
C ILE A 146 8.63 18.99 -14.97
N PHE A 147 7.58 19.65 -14.47
CA PHE A 147 6.42 18.97 -13.90
C PHE A 147 5.74 18.05 -14.93
N LEU A 148 5.44 18.56 -16.13
CA LEU A 148 4.84 17.76 -17.20
C LEU A 148 5.73 16.60 -17.62
N LEU A 149 7.05 16.83 -17.75
CA LEU A 149 8.02 15.76 -18.01
C LEU A 149 7.98 14.68 -16.93
N SER A 150 7.89 15.08 -15.65
CA SER A 150 7.81 14.15 -14.51
C SER A 150 6.51 13.36 -14.51
N VAL A 151 5.38 14.01 -14.81
CA VAL A 151 4.09 13.33 -14.98
C VAL A 151 4.14 12.35 -16.14
N ASN A 152 4.66 12.76 -17.30
CA ASN A 152 4.77 11.90 -18.49
C ASN A 152 5.74 10.73 -18.28
N ALA A 153 6.76 10.89 -17.43
CA ALA A 153 7.62 9.80 -17.01
C ALA A 153 6.90 8.85 -16.02
N LEU A 154 6.09 9.40 -15.11
CA LEU A 154 5.35 8.62 -14.12
C LEU A 154 4.14 7.88 -14.70
N VAL A 155 3.41 8.43 -15.67
CA VAL A 155 2.13 7.87 -16.16
C VAL A 155 2.26 6.46 -16.77
N PRO A 156 3.19 6.18 -17.70
CA PRO A 156 3.29 4.87 -18.35
C PRO A 156 3.68 3.73 -17.40
N HIS A 157 4.40 4.05 -16.33
CA HIS A 157 4.95 3.09 -15.38
C HIS A 157 4.11 3.01 -14.09
N GLY A 158 3.61 4.16 -13.64
CA GLY A 158 2.79 4.33 -12.44
C GLY A 158 1.35 3.86 -12.60
N ILE A 159 0.79 3.77 -13.81
CA ILE A 159 -0.57 3.24 -14.01
C ILE A 159 -0.64 1.75 -13.57
N ASN A 160 0.32 0.93 -14.00
CA ASN A 160 0.33 -0.50 -13.65
C ASN A 160 0.54 -0.70 -12.15
N GLU A 161 1.38 0.14 -11.54
CA GLU A 161 1.59 0.14 -10.10
C GLU A 161 0.31 0.55 -9.35
N ILE A 162 -0.36 1.61 -9.78
CA ILE A 162 -1.62 2.06 -9.18
C ILE A 162 -2.66 0.95 -9.28
N PHE A 163 -2.75 0.24 -10.42
CA PHE A 163 -3.63 -0.92 -10.56
C PHE A 163 -3.25 -2.08 -9.63
N ALA A 164 -1.96 -2.42 -9.55
CA ALA A 164 -1.47 -3.45 -8.65
C ALA A 164 -1.76 -3.11 -7.18
N LEU A 165 -1.54 -1.86 -6.77
CA LEU A 165 -1.82 -1.35 -5.44
C LEU A 165 -3.32 -1.35 -5.13
N ILE A 166 -4.15 -0.92 -6.08
CA ILE A 166 -5.63 -0.94 -5.95
C ILE A 166 -6.11 -2.37 -5.73
N LEU A 167 -5.64 -3.33 -6.53
CA LEU A 167 -6.04 -4.74 -6.41
C LEU A 167 -5.55 -5.36 -5.12
N ALA A 168 -4.31 -5.11 -4.73
CA ALA A 168 -3.74 -5.66 -3.51
C ALA A 168 -4.41 -5.08 -2.25
N SER A 169 -4.70 -3.78 -2.21
CA SER A 169 -5.46 -3.16 -1.12
C SER A 169 -6.92 -3.61 -1.09
N SER A 170 -7.55 -3.85 -2.25
CA SER A 170 -8.92 -4.38 -2.32
C SER A 170 -8.98 -5.83 -1.81
N LEU A 171 -7.97 -6.64 -2.11
CA LEU A 171 -7.81 -7.99 -1.57
C LEU A 171 -7.63 -7.95 -0.05
N GLY A 172 -6.74 -7.08 0.46
CA GLY A 172 -6.53 -6.87 1.89
C GLY A 172 -7.81 -6.46 2.61
N LEU A 173 -8.55 -5.49 2.08
CA LEU A 173 -9.85 -5.09 2.64
C LEU A 173 -10.89 -6.21 2.63
N SER A 174 -10.86 -7.07 1.61
CA SER A 174 -11.75 -8.24 1.54
C SER A 174 -11.46 -9.23 2.66
N TYR A 175 -10.18 -9.46 2.96
CA TYR A 175 -9.76 -10.28 4.09
C TYR A 175 -10.29 -9.72 5.41
N VAL A 176 -10.07 -8.42 5.65
CA VAL A 176 -10.48 -7.77 6.89
C VAL A 176 -12.01 -7.81 7.05
N LYS A 177 -12.78 -7.52 5.99
CA LYS A 177 -14.26 -7.59 6.04
C LYS A 177 -14.81 -8.97 6.37
N ILE A 178 -14.16 -10.03 5.90
CA ILE A 178 -14.62 -11.40 6.16
C ILE A 178 -14.22 -11.86 7.58
N LEU A 179 -13.04 -11.44 8.04
CA LEU A 179 -12.55 -11.78 9.38
C LEU A 179 -13.22 -10.95 10.50
N GLU A 180 -13.72 -9.75 10.17
CA GLU A 180 -14.36 -8.83 11.11
C GLU A 180 -15.38 -9.46 12.05
N PRO A 181 -16.44 -10.16 11.59
CA PRO A 181 -17.44 -10.73 12.48
C PRO A 181 -16.88 -11.78 13.45
N ILE A 182 -15.78 -12.46 13.07
CA ILE A 182 -15.14 -13.52 13.87
C ILE A 182 -14.23 -12.88 14.92
N ILE A 183 -13.44 -11.88 14.52
CA ILE A 183 -12.57 -11.09 15.40
C ILE A 183 -13.40 -10.34 16.44
N MET A 184 -14.50 -9.70 16.03
CA MET A 184 -15.40 -8.97 16.92
C MET A 184 -16.07 -9.89 17.96
N LYS A 185 -16.28 -11.17 17.63
CA LYS A 185 -16.74 -12.22 18.57
C LYS A 185 -15.61 -12.84 19.40
N LYS A 186 -14.39 -12.30 19.34
CA LYS A 186 -13.19 -12.80 20.05
C LYS A 186 -12.82 -14.25 19.72
N ARG A 187 -13.23 -14.77 18.55
CA ARG A 187 -12.93 -16.14 18.10
C ARG A 187 -11.60 -16.21 17.35
N TRP A 188 -10.51 -16.00 18.08
CA TRP A 188 -9.19 -15.75 17.49
C TRP A 188 -8.62 -16.93 16.69
N GLU A 189 -8.75 -18.16 17.19
CA GLU A 189 -8.25 -19.36 16.49
C GLU A 189 -9.00 -19.60 15.19
N GLU A 190 -10.32 -19.41 15.20
CA GLU A 190 -11.16 -19.49 14.00
C GLU A 190 -10.77 -18.40 12.99
N ALA A 191 -10.53 -17.17 13.44
CA ALA A 191 -10.05 -16.08 12.59
C ALA A 191 -8.68 -16.37 11.96
N ILE A 192 -7.75 -16.94 12.72
CA ILE A 192 -6.41 -17.32 12.23
C ILE A 192 -6.53 -18.44 11.18
N LYS A 193 -7.33 -19.48 11.47
CA LYS A 193 -7.54 -20.60 10.56
C LYS A 193 -8.17 -20.14 9.25
N LEU A 194 -9.23 -19.32 9.33
CA LEU A 194 -9.89 -18.78 8.14
C LEU A 194 -8.95 -17.86 7.35
N GLY A 195 -8.18 -16.99 8.02
CA GLY A 195 -7.20 -16.12 7.38
C GLY A 195 -6.17 -16.89 6.56
N LYS A 196 -5.62 -17.99 7.11
CA LYS A 196 -4.71 -18.89 6.38
C LYS A 196 -5.38 -19.50 5.13
N GLN A 197 -6.61 -19.98 5.28
CA GLN A 197 -7.37 -20.56 4.16
C GLN A 197 -7.63 -19.54 3.06
N MET A 198 -7.92 -18.28 3.42
CA MET A 198 -8.15 -17.20 2.45
C MET A 198 -6.89 -16.87 1.67
N VAL A 199 -5.73 -16.75 2.33
CA VAL A 199 -4.44 -16.49 1.65
C VAL A 199 -4.11 -17.59 0.65
N LEU A 200 -4.38 -18.86 0.98
CA LEU A 200 -4.10 -20.02 0.13
C LEU A 200 -5.20 -20.32 -0.90
N SER A 201 -6.24 -19.48 -0.99
CA SER A 201 -7.37 -19.74 -1.88
C SER A 201 -7.06 -19.40 -3.34
N LYS A 202 -7.84 -19.98 -4.27
CA LYS A 202 -7.75 -19.72 -5.71
C LYS A 202 -7.91 -18.23 -6.06
N THR A 203 -8.81 -17.52 -5.37
CA THR A 203 -9.03 -16.08 -5.61
C THR A 203 -7.77 -15.27 -5.30
N SER A 204 -7.13 -15.54 -4.16
CA SER A 204 -5.89 -14.87 -3.77
C SER A 204 -4.78 -15.18 -4.77
N PHE A 205 -4.66 -16.45 -5.18
CA PHE A 205 -3.72 -16.86 -6.22
C PHE A 205 -3.92 -16.07 -7.53
N TYR A 206 -5.15 -15.96 -8.04
CA TYR A 206 -5.42 -15.22 -9.27
C TYR A 206 -5.11 -13.73 -9.15
N VAL A 207 -5.43 -13.11 -8.02
CA VAL A 207 -5.10 -11.69 -7.79
C VAL A 207 -3.58 -11.50 -7.73
N PHE A 208 -2.85 -12.36 -7.02
CA PHE A 208 -1.39 -12.29 -6.97
C PHE A 208 -0.75 -12.54 -8.34
N LEU A 209 -1.28 -13.51 -9.11
CA LEU A 209 -0.82 -13.77 -10.47
C LEU A 209 -1.04 -12.55 -11.37
N PHE A 210 -2.20 -11.91 -11.28
CA PHE A 210 -2.48 -10.71 -12.05
C PHE A 210 -1.56 -9.53 -11.66
N ILE A 211 -1.29 -9.36 -10.37
CA ILE A 211 -0.29 -8.39 -9.89
C ILE A 211 1.10 -8.70 -10.47
N ALA A 212 1.52 -9.97 -10.45
CA ALA A 212 2.80 -10.39 -11.02
C ALA A 212 2.88 -10.11 -12.53
N ILE A 213 1.78 -10.30 -13.28
CA ILE A 213 1.71 -9.96 -14.70
C ILE A 213 1.88 -8.45 -14.90
N LEU A 214 1.20 -7.61 -14.11
CA LEU A 214 1.36 -6.14 -14.17
C LEU A 214 2.80 -5.71 -13.87
N ILE A 215 3.47 -6.38 -12.93
CA ILE A 215 4.89 -6.16 -12.59
C ILE A 215 5.79 -6.49 -13.80
N LEU A 216 5.64 -7.68 -14.37
CA LEU A 216 6.45 -8.13 -15.51
C LEU A 216 6.23 -7.25 -16.74
N PHE A 217 4.97 -6.87 -17.00
CA PHE A 217 4.64 -5.97 -18.10
C PHE A 217 5.27 -4.58 -17.93
N SER A 218 5.28 -4.06 -16.70
CA SER A 218 5.93 -2.78 -16.39
C SER A 218 7.45 -2.83 -16.59
N ALA A 219 8.08 -3.93 -16.18
CA ALA A 219 9.52 -4.15 -16.40
C ALA A 219 9.86 -4.27 -17.90
N PHE A 220 9.01 -4.92 -18.69
CA PHE A 220 9.18 -5.01 -20.15
C PHE A 220 9.08 -3.63 -20.82
N LEU A 221 8.11 -2.80 -20.44
CA LEU A 221 7.98 -1.43 -20.95
C LEU A 221 9.17 -0.53 -20.59
N GLU A 222 9.74 -0.73 -19.40
CA GLU A 222 10.94 0.00 -18.96
C GLU A 222 12.20 -0.46 -19.71
N GLY A 223 12.41 -1.78 -19.83
CA GLY A 223 13.57 -2.35 -20.55
C GLY A 223 13.58 -2.07 -22.06
N SER A 224 12.41 -2.03 -22.69
CA SER A 224 12.26 -1.70 -24.12
C SER A 224 12.61 -0.25 -24.45
N LYS A 225 12.32 0.71 -23.56
CA LYS A 225 12.75 2.12 -23.73
C LYS A 225 14.26 2.28 -23.57
N PHE A 226 14.89 1.55 -22.65
CA PHE A 226 16.34 1.61 -22.47
C PHE A 226 17.09 1.12 -23.70
N LEU A 227 16.63 0.04 -24.34
CA LEU A 227 17.16 -0.49 -25.60
C LEU A 227 16.99 0.46 -26.80
N LEU A 228 15.95 1.29 -26.79
CA LEU A 228 15.68 2.29 -27.83
C LEU A 228 16.51 3.57 -27.67
N LEU A 229 16.90 3.93 -26.43
CA LEU A 229 17.74 5.10 -26.12
C LEU A 229 19.25 4.79 -26.15
N SER A 230 19.63 3.51 -26.15
CA SER A 230 21.03 3.06 -26.28
C SER A 230 21.46 2.79 -27.74
N ARG A 231 20.63 3.14 -28.72
CA ARG A 231 20.92 3.12 -30.17
C ARG A 231 20.91 4.54 -30.70
#